data_AF-A0A847U9T0-F1
#
_entry.id   AF-A0A847U9T0-F1
#
_cell.length_a   1.000
_cell.length_b   1.000
_cell.length_c   1.000
_cell.angle_alpha   90.00
_cell.angle_beta   90.00
_cell.angle_gamma   90.00
#
_symmetry.space_group_name_H-M   'P 1'
#
loop_
_entity.id
_entity.type
_entity.pdbx_description
1 polymer ?
#
loop_
_entity_poly.entity_id
_entity_poly.type
_entity_poly.pdbx_seq_one_letter_code
_entity_poly.pdbx_strand_id
1 'polypeptide(L)'
;MHDDTRVLAGDCTTLFETTGAQTQRTREQRGEVLVVVKPDNTVLVHDADGYQPVAWLTRPDSVTIEGGTVVARDGDDLLRVVTHEEHGSASYPVSEAGIPVGDCLACAGTLVRSNGAVRCSGCEERYGLPADATITGGRCRDCRLPTIRTERGRAFELCLDRECESLDDRVTDAFDREWDCPACDGDLRIVRKGGLFAGCEHHPDCETAFAIPTGVVVDTCACGLPLFETSGGRRCLDATCSQSQMSEAATYSGP
;
A
#
# COMPACT_ATOMS: atom_id res chain seq x y z
N MET A 1 4.91 -18.84 -3.34
CA MET A 1 5.42 -18.83 -4.70
C MET A 1 6.34 -17.63 -4.76
N HIS A 2 7.65 -17.85 -4.89
CA HIS A 2 8.53 -16.72 -5.15
C HIS A 2 8.23 -16.28 -6.58
N ASP A 3 7.91 -15.01 -6.69
CA ASP A 3 7.74 -14.31 -7.93
C ASP A 3 9.15 -14.18 -8.54
N ASP A 4 9.43 -14.97 -9.58
CA ASP A 4 10.74 -15.01 -10.22
C ASP A 4 10.86 -13.92 -11.29
N THR A 5 12.02 -13.28 -11.38
CA THR A 5 12.40 -12.46 -12.54
C THR A 5 13.22 -13.30 -13.49
N ARG A 6 12.80 -13.35 -14.76
CA ARG A 6 13.57 -14.00 -15.83
C ARG A 6 14.48 -12.99 -16.51
N VAL A 7 15.70 -13.41 -16.79
CA VAL A 7 16.70 -12.62 -17.49
C VAL A 7 17.21 -13.40 -18.69
N LEU A 8 17.37 -12.72 -19.83
CA LEU A 8 17.97 -13.25 -21.04
C LEU A 8 18.97 -12.22 -21.58
N ALA A 9 20.15 -12.68 -22.00
CA ALA A 9 21.19 -11.86 -22.60
C ALA A 9 21.63 -12.48 -23.93
N GLY A 10 21.80 -11.65 -24.97
CA GLY A 10 22.17 -12.12 -26.31
C GLY A 10 22.18 -11.04 -27.39
N ASP A 11 22.67 -11.38 -28.57
CA ASP A 11 22.44 -10.60 -29.80
C ASP A 11 20.99 -10.84 -30.24
N CYS A 12 20.16 -9.81 -30.12
CA CYS A 12 18.73 -9.92 -30.35
C CYS A 12 18.24 -8.88 -31.35
N THR A 13 17.20 -9.23 -32.12
CA THR A 13 16.34 -8.26 -32.78
C THR A 13 15.15 -7.95 -31.86
N THR A 14 14.96 -6.67 -31.54
CA THR A 14 13.80 -6.16 -30.81
C THR A 14 12.87 -5.42 -31.76
N LEU A 15 11.63 -5.90 -31.84
CA LEU A 15 10.52 -5.26 -32.55
C LEU A 15 9.54 -4.71 -31.52
N PHE A 16 9.25 -3.43 -31.62
CA PHE A 16 8.22 -2.78 -30.83
C PHE A 16 7.19 -2.13 -31.76
N GLU A 17 5.93 -2.52 -31.60
CA GLU A 17 4.79 -1.96 -32.31
C GLU A 17 3.86 -1.33 -31.29
N THR A 18 3.51 -0.07 -31.50
CA THR A 18 2.51 0.60 -30.68
C THR A 18 1.46 1.30 -31.52
N THR A 19 0.23 1.28 -31.03
CA THR A 19 -0.94 1.83 -31.70
C THR A 19 -1.44 3.07 -30.95
N GLY A 20 -0.52 3.95 -30.54
CA GLY A 20 -0.85 5.17 -29.82
C GLY A 20 -1.62 6.19 -30.68
N ALA A 21 -2.83 6.56 -30.20
CA ALA A 21 -3.74 7.64 -30.55
C ALA A 21 -4.02 8.02 -32.02
N GLN A 22 -3.06 8.08 -32.96
CA GLN A 22 -3.31 8.43 -34.37
C GLN A 22 -2.29 7.85 -35.39
N THR A 23 -1.26 7.09 -34.99
CA THR A 23 -0.30 6.49 -35.93
C THR A 23 0.36 5.25 -35.35
N GLN A 24 0.29 4.13 -36.10
CA GLN A 24 1.05 2.93 -35.80
C GLN A 24 2.55 3.25 -35.92
N ARG A 25 3.29 3.09 -34.82
CA ARG A 25 4.75 3.25 -34.82
C ARG A 25 5.38 1.88 -34.62
N THR A 26 6.08 1.43 -35.65
CA THR A 26 6.93 0.24 -35.60
C THR A 26 8.37 0.67 -35.48
N ARG A 27 9.08 0.14 -34.49
CA ARG A 27 10.53 0.31 -34.31
C ARG A 27 11.17 -1.07 -34.26
N GLU A 28 12.15 -1.29 -35.12
CA GLU A 28 12.99 -2.48 -35.12
C GLU A 28 14.44 -2.06 -34.85
N GLN A 29 15.13 -2.80 -34.00
CA GLN A 29 16.54 -2.60 -33.70
C GLN A 29 17.21 -3.92 -33.39
N ARG A 30 18.52 -4.02 -33.63
CA ARG A 30 19.33 -5.20 -33.32
C ARG A 30 20.58 -4.80 -32.54
N GLY A 31 20.97 -5.64 -31.59
CA GLY A 31 22.21 -5.50 -30.85
C GLY A 31 22.29 -6.45 -29.67
N GLU A 32 23.38 -6.31 -28.93
CA GLU A 32 23.60 -6.99 -27.66
C GLU A 32 22.71 -6.36 -26.60
N VAL A 33 21.76 -7.15 -26.08
CA VAL A 33 20.75 -6.65 -25.12
C VAL A 33 20.60 -7.57 -23.91
N LEU A 34 20.10 -6.97 -22.83
CA LEU A 34 19.59 -7.65 -21.65
C LEU A 34 18.07 -7.49 -21.59
N VAL A 35 17.35 -8.61 -21.62
CA VAL A 35 15.89 -8.66 -21.45
C VAL A 35 15.59 -9.07 -20.01
N VAL A 36 14.76 -8.27 -19.33
CA VAL A 36 14.29 -8.53 -17.97
C VAL A 36 12.77 -8.67 -18.01
N VAL A 37 12.26 -9.83 -17.61
CA VAL A 37 10.82 -10.11 -17.47
C VAL A 37 10.50 -10.24 -15.98
N LYS A 38 9.78 -9.26 -15.45
CA LYS A 38 9.38 -9.18 -14.05
C LYS A 38 8.14 -10.05 -13.76
N PRO A 39 7.88 -10.36 -12.49
CA PRO A 39 6.72 -11.17 -12.09
C PRO A 39 5.36 -10.55 -12.45
N ASP A 40 5.29 -9.22 -12.50
CA ASP A 40 4.10 -8.49 -12.95
C ASP A 40 4.00 -8.40 -14.48
N ASN A 41 4.68 -9.29 -15.20
CA ASN A 41 4.83 -9.34 -16.65
C ASN A 41 5.57 -8.16 -17.28
N THR A 42 6.03 -7.16 -16.52
CA THR A 42 6.78 -6.04 -17.11
C THR A 42 8.02 -6.56 -17.83
N VAL A 43 8.16 -6.23 -19.11
CA VAL A 43 9.30 -6.59 -19.96
C VAL A 43 10.13 -5.34 -20.25
N LEU A 44 11.41 -5.38 -19.91
CA LEU A 44 12.37 -4.32 -20.17
C LEU A 44 13.49 -4.87 -21.06
N VAL A 45 13.84 -4.15 -22.14
CA VAL A 45 14.98 -4.47 -22.99
C VAL A 45 16.00 -3.34 -22.86
N HIS A 46 17.18 -3.64 -22.34
CA HIS A 46 18.28 -2.69 -22.20
C HIS A 46 19.40 -3.04 -23.17
N ASP A 47 19.95 -2.04 -23.87
CA ASP A 47 21.25 -2.14 -24.52
C ASP A 47 22.33 -1.50 -23.62
N ALA A 48 23.50 -1.22 -24.20
CA ALA A 48 24.61 -0.61 -23.47
C ALA A 48 24.50 0.92 -23.30
N ASP A 49 23.54 1.60 -23.95
CA ASP A 49 23.46 3.06 -23.97
C ASP A 49 22.28 3.61 -23.15
N GLY A 50 22.54 4.72 -22.46
CA GLY A 50 21.55 5.42 -21.67
C GLY A 50 21.06 4.67 -20.41
N TYR A 51 20.22 5.36 -19.64
CA TYR A 51 19.60 4.80 -18.44
C TYR A 51 18.27 4.08 -18.75
N GLN A 52 17.59 4.48 -19.83
CA GLN A 52 16.27 3.97 -20.18
C GLN A 52 16.38 2.67 -20.99
N PRO A 53 15.43 1.72 -20.83
CA PRO A 53 15.33 0.60 -21.73
C PRO A 53 15.04 1.07 -23.16
N VAL A 54 15.64 0.41 -24.14
CA VAL A 54 15.45 0.70 -25.56
C VAL A 54 14.06 0.31 -26.08
N ALA A 55 13.38 -0.61 -25.38
CA ALA A 55 11.97 -0.94 -25.54
C ALA A 55 11.44 -1.56 -24.25
N TRP A 56 10.16 -1.33 -23.93
CA TRP A 56 9.52 -1.95 -22.78
C TRP A 56 8.00 -2.02 -22.94
N LEU A 57 7.39 -2.96 -22.23
CA LEU A 57 5.95 -2.98 -21.94
C LEU A 57 5.76 -3.15 -20.43
N THR A 58 4.93 -2.29 -19.85
CA THR A 58 4.68 -2.28 -18.39
C THR A 58 3.40 -3.05 -18.11
N ARG A 59 3.50 -4.14 -17.34
CA ARG A 59 2.36 -4.99 -16.97
C ARG A 59 1.45 -5.39 -18.16
N PRO A 60 2.01 -5.90 -19.27
CA PRO A 60 1.22 -6.36 -20.40
C PRO A 60 0.26 -7.49 -20.01
N ASP A 61 -0.84 -7.60 -20.73
CA ASP A 61 -1.85 -8.66 -20.59
C ASP A 61 -1.25 -10.06 -20.66
N SER A 62 -0.21 -10.25 -21.47
CA SER A 62 0.47 -11.54 -21.61
C SER A 62 1.95 -11.42 -21.96
N VAL A 63 2.73 -12.41 -21.52
CA VAL A 63 4.13 -12.62 -21.90
C VAL A 63 4.37 -14.11 -22.17
N THR A 64 4.95 -14.42 -23.33
CA THR A 64 5.38 -15.78 -23.71
C THR A 64 6.89 -15.79 -23.91
N ILE A 65 7.56 -16.82 -23.41
CA ILE A 65 9.00 -17.03 -23.56
C ILE A 65 9.23 -18.45 -24.07
N GLU A 66 9.57 -18.59 -25.35
CA GLU A 66 9.77 -19.88 -26.01
C GLU A 66 10.87 -19.80 -27.07
N GLY A 67 11.79 -20.77 -27.06
CA GLY A 67 12.81 -20.91 -28.11
C GLY A 67 13.64 -19.64 -28.37
N GLY A 68 14.10 -18.96 -27.30
CA GLY A 68 14.87 -17.71 -27.42
C GLY A 68 14.04 -16.50 -27.88
N THR A 69 12.72 -16.61 -27.93
CA THR A 69 11.82 -15.51 -28.28
C THR A 69 11.01 -15.08 -27.07
N VAL A 70 11.02 -13.77 -26.78
CA VAL A 70 10.14 -13.14 -25.79
C VAL A 70 9.07 -12.34 -26.53
N VAL A 71 7.80 -12.59 -26.23
CA VAL A 71 6.66 -11.87 -26.82
C VAL A 71 5.79 -11.34 -25.70
N ALA A 72 5.63 -10.02 -25.63
CA ALA A 72 4.73 -9.34 -24.71
C ALA A 72 3.65 -8.58 -25.48
N ARG A 73 2.40 -8.66 -25.00
CA ARG A 73 1.23 -8.02 -25.64
C ARG A 73 0.37 -7.30 -24.63
N ASP A 74 -0.03 -6.08 -24.96
CA ASP A 74 -0.93 -5.23 -24.19
C ASP A 74 -1.90 -4.53 -25.14
N GLY A 75 -3.14 -5.02 -25.25
CA GLY A 75 -4.05 -4.60 -26.32
C GLY A 75 -3.42 -4.72 -27.73
N ASP A 76 -3.31 -3.60 -28.42
CA ASP A 76 -2.70 -3.51 -29.77
C ASP A 76 -1.17 -3.30 -29.74
N ASP A 77 -0.57 -3.15 -28.56
CA ASP A 77 0.87 -2.97 -28.43
C ASP A 77 1.58 -4.34 -28.36
N LEU A 78 2.72 -4.43 -29.04
CA LEU A 78 3.55 -5.63 -29.14
C LEU A 78 5.02 -5.29 -28.87
N LEU A 79 5.63 -6.03 -27.95
CA LEU A 79 7.07 -6.12 -27.83
C LEU A 79 7.51 -7.55 -28.12
N ARG A 80 8.33 -7.73 -29.16
CA ARG A 80 8.90 -9.02 -29.54
C ARG A 80 10.42 -8.93 -29.59
N VAL A 81 11.08 -9.81 -28.85
CA VAL A 81 12.53 -9.96 -28.87
C VAL A 81 12.86 -11.34 -29.40
N VAL A 82 13.68 -11.41 -30.44
CA VAL A 82 14.17 -12.66 -31.06
C VAL A 82 15.66 -12.74 -30.83
N THR A 83 16.11 -13.77 -30.11
CA THR A 83 17.53 -14.02 -29.87
C THR A 83 18.14 -14.75 -31.05
N HIS A 84 19.25 -14.23 -31.58
CA HIS A 84 20.05 -14.86 -32.64
C HIS A 84 21.21 -15.67 -32.05
N GLU A 85 21.87 -15.11 -31.03
CA GLU A 85 22.92 -15.75 -30.27
C GLU A 85 22.66 -15.51 -28.77
N GLU A 86 22.44 -16.58 -28.01
CA GLU A 86 22.20 -16.50 -26.56
C GLU A 86 23.53 -16.55 -25.81
N HIS A 87 23.80 -15.51 -25.02
CA HIS A 87 24.93 -15.47 -24.08
C HIS A 87 24.57 -16.06 -22.72
N GLY A 88 23.28 -16.00 -22.34
CA GLY A 88 22.75 -16.74 -21.20
C GLY A 88 21.32 -16.38 -20.83
N SER A 89 20.63 -17.31 -20.16
CA SER A 89 19.30 -17.10 -19.59
C SER A 89 19.18 -17.75 -18.21
N ALA A 90 18.41 -17.12 -17.33
CA ALA A 90 18.19 -17.62 -15.97
C ALA A 90 16.90 -17.06 -15.34
N SER A 91 16.40 -17.77 -14.33
CA SER A 91 15.32 -17.33 -13.44
C SER A 91 15.91 -17.04 -12.07
N TYR A 92 15.62 -15.87 -11.52
CA TYR A 92 16.12 -15.47 -10.21
C TYR A 92 14.95 -15.11 -9.30
N PRO A 93 14.92 -15.61 -8.05
CA PRO A 93 13.90 -15.23 -7.10
C PRO A 93 14.04 -13.74 -6.79
N VAL A 94 12.95 -13.01 -6.84
CA VAL A 94 12.91 -11.61 -6.39
C VAL A 94 11.90 -11.44 -5.26
N SER A 95 12.09 -10.37 -4.49
CA SER A 95 11.15 -9.94 -3.46
C SER A 95 10.95 -8.45 -3.55
N GLU A 96 9.89 -7.97 -2.91
CA GLU A 96 9.68 -6.55 -2.73
C GLU A 96 10.75 -6.01 -1.77
N ALA A 97 11.67 -5.20 -2.29
CA ALA A 97 12.68 -4.54 -1.45
C ALA A 97 12.05 -3.45 -0.58
N GLY A 98 12.57 -3.27 0.64
CA GLY A 98 12.02 -2.32 1.60
C GLY A 98 12.97 -2.03 2.75
N ILE A 99 12.49 -1.26 3.73
CA ILE A 99 13.27 -0.92 4.93
C ILE A 99 13.23 -2.11 5.89
N PRO A 100 14.36 -2.69 6.32
CA PRO A 100 14.37 -3.78 7.30
C PRO A 100 13.74 -3.35 8.64
N VAL A 101 12.87 -4.19 9.20
CA VAL A 101 12.15 -3.90 10.46
C VAL A 101 12.31 -4.97 11.53
N GLY A 102 12.74 -6.17 11.16
CA GLY A 102 13.01 -7.27 12.07
C GLY A 102 13.19 -8.60 11.35
N ASP A 103 13.22 -9.67 12.12
CA ASP A 103 13.36 -11.03 11.61
C ASP A 103 11.99 -11.69 11.46
N CYS A 104 11.85 -12.55 10.47
CA CYS A 104 10.66 -13.37 10.30
C CYS A 104 10.63 -14.48 11.34
N LEU A 105 9.45 -14.82 11.85
CA LEU A 105 9.28 -15.93 12.79
C LEU A 105 9.09 -17.28 12.08
N ALA A 106 8.67 -17.25 10.82
CA ALA A 106 8.40 -18.47 10.03
C ALA A 106 9.62 -18.99 9.26
N CYS A 107 10.64 -18.16 9.03
CA CYS A 107 11.86 -18.55 8.32
C CYS A 107 13.06 -17.67 8.72
N ALA A 108 14.24 -17.95 8.17
CA ALA A 108 15.46 -17.16 8.41
C ALA A 108 15.51 -15.82 7.64
N GLY A 109 14.39 -15.40 7.04
CA GLY A 109 14.30 -14.19 6.23
C GLY A 109 14.10 -12.92 7.06
N THR A 110 14.32 -11.77 6.41
CA THR A 110 14.14 -10.44 7.01
C THR A 110 12.76 -9.91 6.70
N LEU A 111 12.11 -9.32 7.70
CA LEU A 111 10.90 -8.52 7.51
C LEU A 111 11.30 -7.13 7.01
N VAL A 112 10.72 -6.72 5.88
CA VAL A 112 10.91 -5.41 5.27
C VAL A 112 9.60 -4.66 5.15
N ARG A 113 9.62 -3.36 5.41
CA ARG A 113 8.48 -2.45 5.17
C ARG A 113 8.54 -1.93 3.74
N SER A 114 7.48 -2.17 2.99
CA SER A 114 7.31 -1.74 1.60
C SER A 114 5.82 -1.66 1.24
N ASN A 115 5.44 -0.70 0.40
CA ASN A 115 4.07 -0.47 -0.11
C ASN A 115 2.92 -0.72 0.90
N GLY A 116 2.97 -0.07 2.07
CA GLY A 116 1.88 -0.14 3.06
C GLY A 116 1.75 -1.50 3.77
N ALA A 117 2.78 -2.34 3.73
CA ALA A 117 2.85 -3.60 4.44
C ALA A 117 4.24 -3.82 5.03
N VAL A 118 4.35 -4.82 5.91
CA VAL A 118 5.60 -5.51 6.23
C VAL A 118 5.54 -6.90 5.61
N ARG A 119 6.57 -7.31 4.89
CA ARG A 119 6.67 -8.62 4.24
C ARG A 119 7.97 -9.30 4.59
N CYS A 120 7.99 -10.62 4.59
CA CYS A 120 9.25 -11.35 4.63
C CYS A 120 9.91 -11.38 3.24
N SER A 121 11.23 -11.22 3.19
CA SER A 121 12.02 -11.35 1.97
C SER A 121 12.22 -12.81 1.51
N GLY A 122 11.93 -13.78 2.37
CA GLY A 122 12.24 -15.20 2.16
C GLY A 122 11.07 -16.17 2.30
N CYS A 123 9.86 -15.69 2.61
CA CYS A 123 8.64 -16.51 2.62
C CYS A 123 7.41 -15.62 2.36
N GLU A 124 6.20 -16.19 2.45
CA GLU A 124 4.95 -15.51 2.10
C GLU A 124 4.37 -14.63 3.22
N GLU A 125 5.03 -14.55 4.38
CA GLU A 125 4.57 -13.74 5.51
C GLU A 125 4.36 -12.28 5.13
N ARG A 126 3.18 -11.76 5.48
CA ARG A 126 2.74 -10.40 5.14
C ARG A 126 1.81 -9.85 6.22
N TYR A 127 2.13 -8.65 6.68
CA TYR A 127 1.35 -7.87 7.63
C TYR A 127 0.92 -6.55 6.98
N GLY A 128 -0.38 -6.38 6.76
CA GLY A 128 -0.93 -5.12 6.24
C GLY A 128 -0.87 -4.02 7.29
N LEU A 129 -0.51 -2.81 6.90
CA LEU A 129 -0.41 -1.68 7.82
C LEU A 129 -1.57 -0.69 7.62
N PRO A 130 -2.08 -0.07 8.70
CA PRO A 130 -2.78 1.20 8.60
C PRO A 130 -1.94 2.23 7.83
N ALA A 131 -2.59 3.10 7.06
CA ALA A 131 -1.90 4.09 6.22
C ALA A 131 -0.94 5.00 7.01
N ASP A 132 -1.29 5.30 8.26
CA ASP A 132 -0.53 6.15 9.18
C ASP A 132 0.45 5.39 10.08
N ALA A 133 0.53 4.06 9.96
CA ALA A 133 1.35 3.28 10.85
C ALA A 133 2.84 3.58 10.67
N THR A 134 3.55 3.65 11.79
CA THR A 134 5.02 3.70 11.87
C THR A 134 5.53 2.48 12.63
N ILE A 135 6.75 2.04 12.36
CA ILE A 135 7.36 0.89 13.06
C ILE A 135 8.12 1.44 14.27
N THR A 136 7.84 0.93 15.48
CA THR A 136 8.31 1.57 16.73
C THR A 136 9.66 1.09 17.23
N GLY A 137 10.42 0.31 16.45
CA GLY A 137 11.71 -0.27 16.86
C GLY A 137 11.61 -1.32 17.99
N GLY A 138 10.52 -1.30 18.75
CA GLY A 138 10.15 -2.28 19.76
C GLY A 138 9.76 -3.64 19.18
N ARG A 139 9.47 -4.55 20.11
CA ARG A 139 9.06 -5.92 19.84
C ARG A 139 7.88 -6.27 20.74
N CYS A 140 6.89 -6.93 20.16
CA CYS A 140 5.74 -7.45 20.88
C CYS A 140 6.23 -8.39 22.00
N ARG A 141 5.58 -8.33 23.16
CA ARG A 141 5.96 -9.15 24.31
C ARG A 141 5.61 -10.62 24.12
N ASP A 142 4.55 -10.90 23.37
CA ASP A 142 3.99 -12.24 23.21
C ASP A 142 4.62 -12.99 22.04
N CYS A 143 4.58 -12.40 20.84
CA CYS A 143 5.10 -13.05 19.63
C CYS A 143 6.48 -12.58 19.19
N ARG A 144 7.02 -11.49 19.75
CA ARG A 144 8.32 -10.89 19.36
C ARG A 144 8.38 -10.26 17.97
N LEU A 145 7.28 -10.19 17.22
CA LEU A 145 7.22 -9.37 16.00
C LEU A 145 7.49 -7.89 16.31
N PRO A 146 7.90 -7.08 15.31
CA PRO A 146 7.98 -5.63 15.46
C PRO A 146 6.67 -5.05 15.99
N THR A 147 6.76 -3.93 16.70
CA THR A 147 5.59 -3.13 17.09
C THR A 147 5.37 -1.99 16.10
N ILE A 148 4.11 -1.60 15.95
CA ILE A 148 3.69 -0.44 15.16
C ILE A 148 3.08 0.63 16.07
N ARG A 149 3.08 1.88 15.61
CA ARG A 149 2.34 2.99 16.19
C ARG A 149 1.41 3.59 15.15
N THR A 150 0.15 3.79 15.53
CA THR A 150 -0.93 4.30 14.68
C THR A 150 -1.93 5.10 15.54
N GLU A 151 -2.73 5.96 14.93
CA GLU A 151 -3.62 6.88 15.67
C GLU A 151 -5.09 6.70 15.31
N ARG A 152 -5.94 6.44 16.31
CA ARG A 152 -7.40 6.35 16.17
C ARG A 152 -8.08 6.97 17.39
N GLY A 153 -8.05 8.29 17.48
CA GLY A 153 -8.51 9.06 18.65
C GLY A 153 -7.50 9.13 19.79
N ARG A 154 -6.57 8.19 19.85
CA ARG A 154 -5.30 8.34 20.56
C ARG A 154 -4.22 7.58 19.80
N ALA A 155 -2.97 7.76 20.18
CA ALA A 155 -1.91 6.91 19.68
C ALA A 155 -1.93 5.54 20.35
N PHE A 156 -1.89 4.50 19.53
CA PHE A 156 -1.76 3.11 19.94
C PHE A 156 -0.40 2.60 19.49
N GLU A 157 0.34 2.01 20.42
CA GLU A 157 1.47 1.14 20.12
C GLU A 157 1.04 -0.30 20.36
N LEU A 158 1.17 -1.14 19.33
CA LEU A 158 0.64 -2.50 19.31
C LEU A 158 1.50 -3.42 18.44
N CYS A 159 1.27 -4.72 18.53
CA CYS A 159 1.89 -5.71 17.66
C CYS A 159 1.67 -5.40 16.16
N LEU A 160 2.67 -5.69 15.33
CA LEU A 160 2.56 -5.68 13.86
C LEU A 160 1.49 -6.66 13.36
N ASP A 161 1.35 -7.80 14.05
CA ASP A 161 0.37 -8.82 13.71
C ASP A 161 -0.97 -8.53 14.41
N ARG A 162 -2.00 -8.32 13.58
CA ARG A 162 -3.37 -8.04 14.01
C ARG A 162 -4.02 -9.24 14.70
N GLU A 163 -3.59 -10.46 14.40
CA GLU A 163 -4.09 -11.65 15.11
C GLU A 163 -3.52 -11.74 16.53
N CYS A 164 -2.31 -11.22 16.75
CA CYS A 164 -1.68 -11.13 18.06
C CYS A 164 -2.24 -9.96 18.90
N GLU A 165 -2.38 -8.77 18.30
CA GLU A 165 -2.99 -7.61 18.97
C GLU A 165 -3.83 -6.81 17.96
N SER A 166 -5.15 -6.82 18.13
CA SER A 166 -6.10 -6.17 17.22
C SER A 166 -6.22 -4.67 17.52
N LEU A 167 -5.92 -3.81 16.53
CA LEU A 167 -6.20 -2.37 16.65
C LEU A 167 -7.67 -2.09 16.99
N ASP A 168 -8.59 -2.92 16.51
CA ASP A 168 -10.03 -2.68 16.65
C ASP A 168 -10.46 -2.87 18.09
N ASP A 169 -9.96 -3.92 18.71
CA ASP A 169 -10.23 -4.26 20.09
C ASP A 169 -9.66 -3.15 20.98
N ARG A 170 -8.44 -2.69 20.68
CA ARG A 170 -7.79 -1.59 21.42
C ARG A 170 -8.54 -0.26 21.28
N VAL A 171 -9.14 0.02 20.13
CA VAL A 171 -9.97 1.21 19.89
C VAL A 171 -11.34 1.05 20.55
N THR A 172 -11.95 -0.13 20.47
CA THR A 172 -13.22 -0.46 21.13
C THR A 172 -13.09 -0.32 22.64
N ASP A 173 -12.07 -0.92 23.25
CA ASP A 173 -11.76 -0.79 24.68
C ASP A 173 -11.57 0.66 25.12
N ALA A 174 -11.14 1.54 24.20
CA ALA A 174 -10.84 2.93 24.51
C ALA A 174 -12.05 3.86 24.34
N PHE A 175 -12.95 3.56 23.40
CA PHE A 175 -13.94 4.53 22.93
C PHE A 175 -15.35 3.96 22.72
N ASP A 176 -15.61 2.67 22.98
CA ASP A 176 -16.96 2.11 22.86
C ASP A 176 -17.89 2.75 23.87
N ARG A 177 -18.97 3.38 23.36
CA ARG A 177 -19.96 4.15 24.16
C ARG A 177 -19.36 5.32 24.93
N GLU A 178 -18.24 5.87 24.46
CA GLU A 178 -17.62 7.06 25.06
C GLU A 178 -18.32 8.36 24.62
N TRP A 179 -19.06 8.33 23.51
CA TRP A 179 -19.68 9.51 22.91
C TRP A 179 -21.16 9.30 22.64
N ASP A 180 -21.97 10.32 22.93
CA ASP A 180 -23.40 10.31 22.69
C ASP A 180 -23.72 10.48 21.19
N CYS A 181 -24.81 9.85 20.74
CA CYS A 181 -25.34 10.08 19.41
C CYS A 181 -25.96 11.50 19.32
N PRO A 182 -25.60 12.31 18.31
CA PRO A 182 -26.21 13.64 18.16
C PRO A 182 -27.65 13.59 17.61
N ALA A 183 -28.15 12.42 17.19
CA ALA A 183 -29.46 12.26 16.54
C ALA A 183 -30.52 11.57 17.43
N CYS A 184 -30.11 10.91 18.50
CA CYS A 184 -31.00 10.24 19.45
C CYS A 184 -30.34 10.16 20.84
N ASP A 185 -30.98 9.50 21.78
CA ASP A 185 -30.53 9.32 23.17
C ASP A 185 -29.60 8.11 23.38
N GLY A 186 -29.12 7.49 22.30
CA GLY A 186 -28.23 6.33 22.36
C GLY A 186 -26.75 6.68 22.30
N ASP A 187 -25.92 5.69 22.63
CA ASP A 187 -24.46 5.82 22.59
C ASP A 187 -23.88 5.46 21.21
N LEU A 188 -22.71 6.03 20.89
CA LEU A 188 -21.91 5.62 19.73
C LEU A 188 -21.01 4.42 20.07
N ARG A 189 -21.20 3.33 19.34
CA ARG A 189 -20.44 2.08 19.41
C ARG A 189 -19.29 2.08 18.40
N ILE A 190 -18.17 1.46 18.76
CA ILE A 190 -17.08 1.25 17.81
C ILE A 190 -17.39 0.04 16.93
N VAL A 191 -17.48 0.27 15.63
CA VAL A 191 -17.83 -0.77 14.65
C VAL A 191 -16.88 -0.76 13.46
N ARG A 192 -16.72 -1.90 12.80
CA ARG A 192 -15.91 -2.04 11.59
C ARG A 192 -16.78 -2.20 10.35
N LYS A 193 -16.59 -1.32 9.36
CA LYS A 193 -17.21 -1.39 8.03
C LYS A 193 -16.28 -0.83 6.96
N GLY A 194 -15.32 -1.61 6.47
CA GLY A 194 -14.25 -1.13 5.57
C GLY A 194 -13.22 -0.19 6.25
N GLY A 195 -13.53 0.33 7.43
CA GLY A 195 -12.70 1.09 8.36
C GLY A 195 -13.34 1.06 9.76
N LEU A 196 -12.78 1.81 10.72
CA LEU A 196 -13.38 1.97 12.04
C LEU A 196 -14.33 3.15 12.05
N PHE A 197 -15.51 2.96 12.64
CA PHE A 197 -16.58 3.94 12.73
C PHE A 197 -17.11 4.02 14.16
N ALA A 198 -17.58 5.20 14.56
CA ALA A 198 -18.43 5.40 15.72
C ALA A 198 -19.89 5.45 15.24
N GLY A 199 -20.65 4.38 15.43
CA GLY A 199 -22.02 4.22 14.93
C GLY A 199 -23.04 4.09 16.06
N CYS A 200 -24.22 4.66 15.88
CA CYS A 200 -25.28 4.62 16.90
C CYS A 200 -25.70 3.19 17.24
N GLU A 201 -25.85 2.90 18.54
CA GLU A 201 -26.29 1.58 19.00
C GLU A 201 -27.74 1.24 18.64
N HIS A 202 -28.56 2.26 18.37
CA HIS A 202 -29.96 2.09 17.92
C HIS A 202 -30.09 1.78 16.43
N HIS A 203 -29.02 1.39 15.73
CA HIS A 203 -29.12 0.90 14.36
C HIS A 203 -29.99 -0.37 14.30
N PRO A 204 -30.96 -0.50 13.36
CA PRO A 204 -31.16 0.31 12.16
C PRO A 204 -32.04 1.56 12.30
N ASP A 205 -32.68 1.77 13.45
CA ASP A 205 -33.62 2.89 13.65
C ASP A 205 -32.91 4.26 13.66
N CYS A 206 -31.62 4.28 14.02
CA CYS A 206 -30.73 5.41 13.84
C CYS A 206 -29.51 5.01 12.99
N GLU A 207 -29.33 5.65 11.83
CA GLU A 207 -28.23 5.36 10.89
C GLU A 207 -26.98 6.23 11.09
N THR A 208 -26.93 7.02 12.16
CA THR A 208 -25.78 7.88 12.47
C THR A 208 -24.51 7.05 12.61
N ALA A 209 -23.51 7.36 11.79
CA ALA A 209 -22.19 6.77 11.87
C ALA A 209 -21.12 7.73 11.34
N PHE A 210 -20.00 7.81 12.07
CA PHE A 210 -18.87 8.67 11.73
C PHE A 210 -17.59 7.86 11.57
N ALA A 211 -16.83 8.10 10.50
CA ALA A 211 -15.54 7.44 10.31
C ALA A 211 -14.52 7.98 11.32
N ILE A 212 -13.83 7.09 12.05
CA ILE A 212 -12.83 7.51 13.02
C ILE A 212 -11.61 8.09 12.29
N PRO A 213 -11.23 9.35 12.55
CA PRO A 213 -10.04 9.97 11.98
C PRO A 213 -8.74 9.24 12.33
N THR A 214 -7.77 9.34 11.43
CA THR A 214 -6.35 9.25 11.81
C THR A 214 -5.97 10.52 12.54
N GLY A 215 -5.73 10.41 13.84
CA GLY A 215 -5.39 11.53 14.70
C GLY A 215 -5.71 11.24 16.16
N VAL A 216 -5.57 12.25 17.00
CA VAL A 216 -5.84 12.18 18.44
C VAL A 216 -6.97 13.11 18.83
N VAL A 217 -7.84 12.70 19.75
CA VAL A 217 -8.85 13.56 20.35
C VAL A 217 -8.14 14.55 21.26
N VAL A 218 -8.39 15.83 21.05
CA VAL A 218 -7.75 16.93 21.79
C VAL A 218 -8.74 17.79 22.56
N ASP A 219 -10.01 17.79 22.17
CA ASP A 219 -11.05 18.61 22.79
C ASP A 219 -12.44 18.07 22.40
N THR A 220 -13.48 18.78 22.82
CA THR A 220 -14.86 18.60 22.36
C THR A 220 -15.23 19.72 21.39
N CYS A 221 -15.75 19.36 20.22
CA CYS A 221 -16.31 20.31 19.26
C CYS A 221 -17.54 21.01 19.86
N ALA A 222 -17.86 22.22 19.39
CA ALA A 222 -19.05 22.95 19.85
C ALA A 222 -20.38 22.20 19.61
N CYS A 223 -20.40 21.22 18.70
CA CYS A 223 -21.55 20.34 18.49
C CYS A 223 -21.65 19.18 19.50
N GLY A 224 -20.74 19.08 20.47
CA GLY A 224 -20.70 18.03 21.50
C GLY A 224 -19.88 16.79 21.12
N LEU A 225 -19.52 16.62 19.85
CA LEU A 225 -18.70 15.49 19.38
C LEU A 225 -17.20 15.73 19.61
N PRO A 226 -16.37 14.68 19.69
CA PRO A 226 -14.93 14.84 19.88
C PRO A 226 -14.26 15.58 18.72
N LEU A 227 -13.33 16.46 19.08
CA LEU A 227 -12.46 17.21 18.17
C LEU A 227 -11.10 16.51 18.08
N PHE A 228 -10.69 16.20 16.87
CA PHE A 228 -9.44 15.52 16.56
C PHE A 228 -8.39 16.49 16.04
N GLU A 229 -7.15 16.36 16.50
CA GLU A 229 -5.96 16.90 15.84
C GLU A 229 -5.45 15.86 14.83
N THR A 230 -5.34 16.24 13.57
CA THR A 230 -4.90 15.36 12.47
C THR A 230 -3.74 16.01 11.73
N SER A 231 -3.12 15.29 10.79
CA SER A 231 -2.09 15.89 9.92
C SER A 231 -2.62 17.05 9.05
N GLY A 232 -3.94 17.11 8.84
CA GLY A 232 -4.62 18.19 8.12
C GLY A 232 -5.14 19.32 9.02
N GLY A 233 -4.78 19.33 10.31
CA GLY A 233 -5.31 20.26 11.31
C GLY A 233 -6.46 19.68 12.13
N ARG A 234 -7.18 20.56 12.84
CA ARG A 234 -8.28 20.19 13.72
C ARG A 234 -9.55 19.86 12.94
N ARG A 235 -10.23 18.77 13.29
CA ARG A 235 -11.50 18.37 12.68
C ARG A 235 -12.44 17.70 13.67
N CYS A 236 -13.74 17.93 13.54
CA CYS A 236 -14.75 17.17 14.29
C CYS A 236 -14.79 15.70 13.83
N LEU A 237 -15.28 14.81 14.69
CA LEU A 237 -15.65 13.44 14.31
C LEU A 237 -16.63 13.39 13.15
N ASP A 238 -17.61 14.30 13.15
CA ASP A 238 -18.46 14.55 12.00
C ASP A 238 -17.72 15.44 11.00
N ALA A 239 -17.29 14.84 9.88
CA ALA A 239 -16.59 15.53 8.79
C ALA A 239 -17.45 16.62 8.10
N THR A 240 -18.77 16.62 8.30
CA THR A 240 -19.69 17.62 7.75
C THR A 240 -19.99 18.76 8.72
N CYS A 241 -19.43 18.71 9.94
CA CYS A 241 -19.67 19.71 10.98
C CYS A 241 -19.01 21.06 10.64
N SER A 242 -19.84 22.06 10.33
CA SER A 242 -19.41 23.43 10.03
C SER A 242 -18.85 24.19 11.24
N GLN A 243 -19.15 23.76 12.46
CA GLN A 243 -18.71 24.44 13.69
C GLN A 243 -17.22 24.23 14.00
N SER A 244 -16.61 23.20 13.41
CA SER A 244 -15.18 22.89 13.60
C SER A 244 -14.23 23.87 12.90
N GLN A 245 -14.69 24.58 11.87
CA GLN A 245 -13.88 25.56 11.12
C GLN A 245 -13.84 26.94 11.79
N MET A 246 -14.77 27.24 12.70
CA MET A 246 -14.88 28.56 13.34
C MET A 246 -13.92 28.74 14.54
N SER A 247 -13.41 27.66 15.12
CA SER A 247 -12.49 27.70 16.27
C SER A 247 -11.04 28.06 15.87
N GLU A 248 -10.62 27.74 14.64
CA GLU A 248 -9.32 28.21 14.10
C GLU A 248 -9.32 29.73 13.87
N ALA A 249 -10.42 30.30 13.36
CA ALA A 249 -10.52 31.73 13.08
C ALA A 249 -10.56 32.60 14.36
N ALA A 250 -11.11 32.08 15.46
CA ALA A 250 -11.17 32.80 16.74
C ALA A 250 -9.81 32.86 17.47
N THR A 251 -8.86 31.98 17.13
CA THR A 251 -7.52 31.97 17.74
C THR A 251 -6.55 32.93 17.01
N TYR A 252 -6.89 33.35 15.79
CA TYR A 252 -6.10 34.30 14.98
C TYR A 252 -6.80 35.66 14.87
N SER A 253 -7.13 36.27 16.01
CA SER A 253 -7.57 37.67 16.08
C SER A 253 -6.68 38.42 17.08
N GLY A 254 -5.53 38.89 16.59
CA GLY A 254 -4.79 40.02 17.16
C GLY A 254 -4.74 41.15 16.13
N PRO A 255 -4.54 42.43 16.50
CA PRO A 255 -3.93 42.92 17.74
C PRO A 255 -4.91 43.37 18.84
#